data_AF-A0A290ZSU6-F1
#
_entry.id   AF-A0A290ZSU6-F1
#
_cell.length_a   1.000
_cell.length_b   1.000
_cell.length_c   1.000
_cell.angle_alpha   90.00
_cell.angle_beta   90.00
_cell.angle_gamma   90.00
#
_symmetry.space_group_name_H-M   'P 1'
#
loop_
_entity.id
_entity.type
_entity.pdbx_description
1 polymer ?
#
loop_
_entity_poly.entity_id
_entity_poly.type
_entity_poly.pdbx_seq_one_letter_code
_entity_poly.pdbx_strand_id
1 'polypeptide(L)'
;MSSILLEFAKSFVADRLSGKVFSEAYIELWKIERDKNLLQEDAPLLSECLSSIFCAADMYCEDAISREEHEFDSDQLKAEISRLIRKFELD
;
A
#
# COMPACT_ATOMS: atom_id res chain seq x y z
N MET A 1 10.24 -12.70 -4.71
CA MET A 1 9.47 -11.59 -5.31
C MET A 1 8.04 -11.62 -4.78
N SER A 2 7.70 -10.66 -3.94
CA SER A 2 6.37 -10.55 -3.33
C SER A 2 5.32 -10.03 -4.31
N SER A 3 4.90 -10.91 -5.23
CA SER A 3 3.76 -10.66 -6.12
C SER A 3 2.47 -10.43 -5.34
N ILE A 4 2.34 -10.99 -4.13
CA ILE A 4 1.12 -10.94 -3.32
C ILE A 4 0.81 -9.50 -2.90
N LEU A 5 1.76 -8.76 -2.31
CA LEU A 5 1.51 -7.38 -1.88
C LEU A 5 1.18 -6.46 -3.06
N LEU A 6 1.87 -6.61 -4.18
CA LEU A 6 1.60 -5.82 -5.38
C LEU A 6 0.21 -6.12 -5.96
N GLU A 7 -0.17 -7.40 -6.07
CA GLU A 7 -1.51 -7.80 -6.53
C GLU A 7 -2.62 -7.37 -5.56
N PHE A 8 -2.32 -7.35 -4.25
CA PHE A 8 -3.24 -6.84 -3.24
C PHE A 8 -3.46 -5.33 -3.39
N ALA A 9 -2.40 -4.55 -3.60
CA ALA A 9 -2.49 -3.13 -3.90
C ALA A 9 -3.25 -2.84 -5.22
N LYS A 10 -2.99 -3.62 -6.28
CA LYS A 10 -3.76 -3.55 -7.54
C LYS A 10 -5.24 -3.86 -7.34
N SER A 11 -5.56 -4.78 -6.42
CA SER A 11 -6.95 -5.11 -6.09
C SER A 11 -7.69 -3.94 -5.42
N PHE A 12 -7.02 -3.21 -4.54
CA PHE A 12 -7.57 -2.00 -3.96
C PHE A 12 -7.79 -0.89 -5.00
N VAL A 13 -6.82 -0.66 -5.89
CA VAL A 13 -6.96 0.30 -7.00
C VAL A 13 -8.12 -0.06 -7.94
N ALA A 14 -8.40 -1.36 -8.09
CA ALA A 14 -9.54 -1.86 -8.86
C ALA A 14 -10.88 -1.85 -8.09
N ASP A 15 -10.97 -1.10 -6.99
CA ASP A 15 -12.17 -0.94 -6.14
C ASP A 15 -12.73 -2.28 -5.59
N ARG A 16 -11.88 -3.30 -5.43
CA ARG A 16 -12.28 -4.60 -4.84
C ARG A 16 -12.31 -4.60 -3.32
N LEU A 17 -11.74 -3.58 -2.68
CA LEU A 17 -11.55 -3.47 -1.23
C LEU A 17 -11.85 -2.03 -0.79
N SER A 18 -12.32 -1.84 0.44
CA SER A 18 -12.38 -0.50 1.04
C SER A 18 -10.99 -0.05 1.51
N GLY A 19 -10.79 1.27 1.68
CA GLY A 19 -9.53 1.82 2.20
C GLY A 19 -9.14 1.23 3.55
N LYS A 20 -10.11 1.02 4.44
CA LYS A 20 -9.90 0.37 5.74
C LYS A 20 -9.38 -1.06 5.63
N VAL A 21 -10.09 -1.91 4.87
CA VAL A 21 -9.70 -3.31 4.70
C VAL A 21 -8.33 -3.39 4.04
N PHE A 22 -8.06 -2.54 3.05
CA PHE A 22 -6.77 -2.48 2.41
C PHE A 22 -5.67 -2.06 3.39
N SER A 23 -5.83 -0.93 4.11
CA SER A 23 -4.82 -0.39 5.02
C SER A 23 -4.42 -1.40 6.09
N GLU A 24 -5.40 -1.94 6.82
CA GLU A 24 -5.17 -2.91 7.90
C GLU A 24 -4.48 -4.18 7.37
N ALA A 25 -5.01 -4.77 6.29
CA ALA A 25 -4.49 -6.03 5.77
C ALA A 25 -3.11 -5.87 5.09
N TYR A 26 -2.88 -4.77 4.36
CA TYR A 26 -1.60 -4.52 3.69
C TYR A 26 -0.48 -4.36 4.71
N ILE A 27 -0.71 -3.59 5.78
CA ILE A 27 0.26 -3.38 6.87
C ILE A 27 0.65 -4.71 7.52
N GLU A 28 -0.32 -5.56 7.82
CA GLU A 28 -0.06 -6.86 8.45
C GLU A 28 0.66 -7.82 7.49
N LEU A 29 0.25 -7.89 6.22
CA LEU A 29 0.94 -8.71 5.21
C LEU A 29 2.41 -8.27 5.03
N TRP A 30 2.65 -6.95 4.96
CA TRP A 30 4.00 -6.40 4.81
C TRP A 30 4.88 -6.74 6.02
N LYS A 31 4.36 -6.63 7.25
CA LYS A 31 5.08 -7.03 8.47
C LYS A 31 5.41 -8.53 8.48
N ILE A 32 4.48 -9.39 8.07
CA ILE A 32 4.70 -10.84 7.96
C ILE A 32 5.84 -11.15 6.98
N GLU A 33 5.85 -10.50 5.82
CA GLU A 33 6.91 -10.70 4.83
C GLU A 33 8.27 -10.17 5.32
N ARG A 34 8.29 -9.03 6.00
CA ARG A 34 9.49 -8.49 6.67
C ARG A 34 10.05 -9.49 7.68
N ASP A 35 9.21 -9.98 8.58
CA ASP A 35 9.62 -10.85 9.69
C ASP A 35 10.11 -12.23 9.19
N LYS A 36 9.68 -12.63 7.99
CA LYS A 36 10.16 -13.82 7.27
C LYS A 36 11.39 -13.55 6.38
N ASN A 37 11.91 -12.32 6.35
CA ASN A 37 12.99 -11.86 5.47
C ASN A 37 12.67 -11.96 3.96
N LEU A 38 11.40 -12.06 3.57
CA LEU A 38 11.00 -12.21 2.16
C LEU A 38 11.18 -10.91 1.37
N LEU A 39 11.04 -9.76 2.03
CA LEU A 39 11.22 -8.43 1.39
C LEU A 39 12.67 -8.20 0.89
N GLN A 40 13.65 -8.92 1.42
CA GLN A 40 15.05 -8.83 0.99
C GLN A 40 15.29 -9.49 -0.37
N GLU A 41 14.36 -10.35 -0.82
CA GLU A 41 14.41 -11.02 -2.11
C GLU A 41 13.81 -10.17 -3.25
N ASP A 42 13.22 -9.02 -2.93
CA ASP A 42 12.62 -8.13 -3.90
C ASP A 42 13.69 -7.27 -4.60
N ALA A 43 13.47 -7.02 -5.90
CA ALA A 43 14.28 -6.05 -6.63
C ALA A 43 14.14 -4.66 -5.98
N PRO A 44 15.19 -3.82 -5.98
CA PRO A 44 15.17 -2.53 -5.29
C PRO A 44 13.96 -1.64 -5.61
N LEU A 45 13.56 -1.59 -6.88
CA LEU A 45 12.38 -0.81 -7.32
C LEU A 45 11.06 -1.35 -6.75
N LEU A 46 10.91 -2.68 -6.68
CA LEU A 46 9.74 -3.31 -6.08
C LEU A 46 9.73 -3.04 -4.57
N SER A 47 10.87 -3.19 -3.89
CA SER A 47 11.00 -2.93 -2.46
C SER A 47 10.65 -1.47 -2.10
N GLU A 48 11.12 -0.50 -2.91
CA GLU A 48 10.77 0.92 -2.75
C GLU A 48 9.26 1.14 -2.94
N CYS A 49 8.67 0.57 -3.99
CA CYS A 49 7.22 0.66 -4.25
C CYS A 49 6.40 0.12 -3.08
N LEU A 50 6.69 -1.11 -2.63
CA LEU A 50 5.94 -1.78 -1.56
C LEU A 50 6.09 -1.06 -0.22
N SER A 51 7.27 -0.53 0.08
CA SER A 51 7.51 0.27 1.30
C SER A 51 6.81 1.63 1.24
N SER A 52 6.73 2.25 0.07
CA SER A 52 5.99 3.51 -0.12
C SER A 52 4.49 3.30 0.07
N ILE A 53 3.94 2.19 -0.45
CA ILE A 53 2.53 1.82 -0.25
C ILE A 53 2.26 1.55 1.24
N PHE A 54 3.20 0.94 1.97
CA PHE A 54 3.07 0.76 3.42
C PHE A 54 2.90 2.11 4.13
N CYS A 55 3.75 3.10 3.82
CA CYS A 55 3.63 4.44 4.40
C CYS A 55 2.28 5.09 4.05
N ALA A 56 1.81 4.95 2.81
CA ALA A 56 0.51 5.47 2.40
C ALA A 56 -0.65 4.81 3.17
N ALA A 57 -0.58 3.49 3.36
CA ALA A 57 -1.56 2.73 4.14
C ALA A 57 -1.57 3.15 5.62
N ASP A 58 -0.41 3.43 6.21
CA ASP A 58 -0.27 3.87 7.61
C ASP A 58 -0.84 5.28 7.84
N MET A 59 -0.87 6.12 6.80
CA MET A 59 -1.49 7.45 6.83
C MET A 59 -3.00 7.45 6.59
N TYR A 60 -3.64 6.29 6.41
CA TYR A 60 -5.08 6.22 6.13
C TYR A 60 -5.92 6.47 7.40
N CYS A 61 -6.92 7.34 7.28
CA CYS A 61 -7.91 7.57 8.33
C CYS A 61 -9.34 7.62 7.76
N GLU A 62 -10.17 6.66 8.19
CA GLU A 62 -11.57 6.52 7.75
C GLU A 62 -12.45 7.66 8.28
N ASP A 63 -12.20 8.13 9.50
CA ASP A 63 -13.04 9.12 10.19
C ASP A 63 -12.69 10.54 9.77
N ALA A 64 -13.60 11.19 9.05
CA ALA A 64 -13.42 12.55 8.56
C ALA A 64 -13.32 13.63 9.66
N ILE A 65 -13.76 13.36 10.89
CA ILE A 65 -13.70 14.31 12.01
C ILE A 65 -12.34 14.26 12.68
N SER A 66 -11.77 13.06 12.86
CA SER A 66 -10.45 12.88 13.47
C SER A 66 -9.31 12.94 12.45
N ARG A 67 -9.61 12.84 11.15
CA ARG A 67 -8.59 12.83 10.11
C ARG A 67 -7.79 14.12 10.09
N GLU A 68 -6.47 13.98 10.19
CA GLU A 68 -5.53 15.10 10.09
C GLU A 68 -5.27 15.52 8.63
N GLU A 69 -4.78 16.74 8.41
CA GLU A 69 -4.57 17.29 7.06
C GLU A 69 -3.60 16.46 6.19
N HIS A 70 -2.66 15.76 6.84
CA HIS A 70 -1.67 14.92 6.18
C HIS A 70 -2.11 13.47 5.97
N GLU A 71 -3.24 13.08 6.56
CA GLU A 71 -3.80 11.73 6.45
C GLU A 71 -4.68 11.60 5.19
N PHE A 72 -4.85 10.37 4.74
CA PHE A 72 -5.61 10.05 3.54
C PHE A 72 -7.01 9.54 3.86
N ASP A 73 -7.99 10.04 3.10
CA ASP A 73 -9.24 9.32 2.87
C ASP A 73 -9.05 8.15 1.88
N SER A 74 -10.12 7.42 1.59
CA SER A 74 -10.05 6.25 0.72
C SER A 74 -9.70 6.60 -0.73
N ASP A 75 -10.15 7.76 -1.23
CA ASP A 75 -9.92 8.18 -2.61
C ASP A 75 -8.49 8.72 -2.77
N GLN A 76 -8.01 9.49 -1.80
CA GLN A 76 -6.62 9.97 -1.73
C GLN A 76 -5.64 8.80 -1.62
N LEU A 77 -5.92 7.83 -0.75
CA LEU A 77 -5.12 6.61 -0.63
C LEU A 77 -5.06 5.85 -1.96
N LYS A 78 -6.21 5.69 -2.63
CA LYS A 78 -6.29 5.02 -3.93
C LYS A 78 -5.48 5.76 -5.01
N ALA A 79 -5.60 7.08 -5.05
CA ALA A 79 -4.86 7.90 -6.00
C ALA A 79 -3.34 7.79 -5.79
N GLU A 80 -2.88 7.83 -4.53
CA GLU A 80 -1.46 7.73 -4.21
C GLU A 80 -0.89 6.34 -4.54
N ILE A 81 -1.62 5.27 -4.20
CA ILE A 81 -1.19 3.91 -4.54
C ILE A 81 -1.17 3.70 -6.06
N SER A 82 -2.17 4.23 -6.77
CA SER A 82 -2.19 4.19 -8.24
C SER A 82 -0.96 4.88 -8.84
N ARG A 83 -0.54 6.01 -8.26
CA ARG A 83 0.66 6.74 -8.69
C ARG A 83 1.93 5.94 -8.43
N LEU A 84 2.06 5.31 -7.27
CA LEU A 84 3.22 4.48 -6.89
C LEU A 84 3.36 3.23 -7.78
N ILE A 85 2.25 2.55 -8.08
CA ILE A 85 2.24 1.39 -8.99
C ILE A 85 2.65 1.82 -10.40
N ARG A 86 2.09 2.92 -10.91
CA ARG A 86 2.46 3.43 -12.24
C ARG A 86 3.93 3.83 -12.32
N LYS A 87 4.49 4.44 -11.27
CA LYS A 87 5.93 4.74 -11.20
C LYS A 87 6.74 3.46 -11.37
N PHE A 88 6.42 2.44 -10.57
CA PHE A 88 7.09 1.14 -10.62
C PHE A 88 6.97 0.43 -11.98
N GLU A 89 5.83 0.53 -12.68
CA GLU A 89 5.64 -0.11 -13.99
C GLU A 89 6.32 0.61 -15.16
N LEU A 90 6.76 1.86 -14.96
CA LEU A 90 7.41 2.68 -15.98
C LEU A 90 8.94 2.74 -15.86
N ASP A 91 9.49 2.34 -14.70
CA ASP A 91 10.93 2.27 -14.40
C ASP A 91 11.53 0.91 -14.78
#